data_AF-A0AAW0FJ01-F1
#
_entry.id   AF-A0AAW0FJ01-F1
#
_cell.length_a   1.000
_cell.length_b   1.000
_cell.length_c   1.000
_cell.angle_alpha   90.00
_cell.angle_beta   90.00
_cell.angle_gamma   90.00
#
_symmetry.space_group_name_H-M   'P 1'
#
loop_
_entity.id
_entity.type
_entity.pdbx_description
1 polymer ?
#
loop_
_entity_poly.entity_id
_entity_poly.type
_entity_poly.pdbx_seq_one_letter_code
_entity_poly.pdbx_strand_id
1 'polypeptide(L)'
;MLGFIWSCCKSSSTNPLEYKFPWSPRSALLAFLNLAAYLAEGKQPAIDGNDLMEYAKSYYIYPAFDFVTYPNRNSVPLGSCHYGYQGFPEVIKMLVEVTFLNTEPKDTLVAKIKSLVSFPNDAEASRILQGFRWIGLFSSDPVKPRARNLLETLCARLEDLMQYEQGERNLVMLQHKFIVEWADGKEDTLTFTLESYGIPDGFSAMATFVGVPCGIAVQFVLDGVIKTPGVLAPYTKEICEPLRIALESEGIGMIEKVL
;
A
#
# COMPACT_ATOMS: atom_id res chain seq x y z
N MET A 1 -1.62 -5.36 15.49
CA MET A 1 -1.58 -4.50 14.28
C MET A 1 -1.51 -5.42 13.08
N LEU A 2 -2.57 -5.50 12.27
CA LEU A 2 -2.52 -6.17 10.97
C LEU A 2 -1.91 -5.17 10.00
N GLY A 3 -0.98 -5.53 9.14
CA GLY A 3 -0.49 -4.60 8.12
C GLY A 3 -0.37 -5.27 6.76
N PHE A 4 -0.76 -4.60 5.68
CA PHE A 4 -0.55 -5.08 4.31
C PHE A 4 0.42 -4.20 3.52
N ILE A 5 1.53 -4.76 3.03
CA ILE A 5 2.48 -4.10 2.11
C ILE A 5 2.22 -4.61 0.71
N TRP A 6 2.01 -3.67 -0.21
CA TRP A 6 2.09 -3.93 -1.65
C TRP A 6 3.14 -2.99 -2.22
N SER A 7 4.38 -3.46 -2.33
CA SER A 7 5.49 -2.59 -2.73
C SER A 7 6.32 -3.14 -3.88
N CYS A 8 6.99 -2.24 -4.58
CA CYS A 8 8.09 -2.61 -5.46
C CYS A 8 9.21 -3.25 -4.63
N CYS A 9 9.99 -4.17 -5.18
CA CYS A 9 11.21 -4.56 -4.48
C CYS A 9 12.18 -3.37 -4.49
N LYS A 10 12.84 -3.04 -3.37
CA LYS A 10 13.85 -1.96 -3.33
C LYS A 10 14.95 -2.10 -4.40
N SER A 11 15.26 -3.32 -4.83
CA SER A 11 16.20 -3.56 -5.95
C SER A 11 15.66 -3.22 -7.33
N SER A 12 14.34 -3.04 -7.47
CA SER A 12 13.63 -2.71 -8.71
C SER A 12 12.99 -1.30 -8.67
N SER A 13 13.18 -0.55 -7.58
CA SER A 13 12.67 0.82 -7.43
C SER A 13 13.75 1.84 -7.80
N THR A 14 13.98 2.02 -9.10
CA THR A 14 14.98 2.96 -9.65
C THR A 14 14.45 4.38 -9.87
N ASN A 15 13.18 4.64 -9.53
CA ASN A 15 12.55 5.96 -9.70
C ASN A 15 12.57 6.80 -8.41
N PRO A 16 12.42 8.14 -8.51
CA PRO A 16 12.48 9.04 -7.34
C PRO A 16 11.40 8.82 -6.27
N LEU A 17 10.35 8.05 -6.59
CA LEU A 17 9.25 7.72 -5.67
C LEU A 17 9.47 6.40 -4.94
N GLU A 18 10.53 5.67 -5.30
CA GLU A 18 10.83 4.32 -4.81
C GLU A 18 9.64 3.34 -4.92
N TYR A 19 8.74 3.57 -5.88
CA TYR A 19 7.50 2.80 -6.03
C TYR A 19 7.19 2.51 -7.50
N LYS A 20 6.69 1.31 -7.79
CA LYS A 20 6.17 0.94 -9.11
C LYS A 20 4.81 0.30 -8.92
N PHE A 21 3.85 0.65 -9.76
CA PHE A 21 2.46 0.25 -9.57
C PHE A 21 2.26 -1.23 -9.98
N PRO A 22 1.93 -2.14 -9.03
CA PRO A 22 1.62 -3.53 -9.38
C PRO A 22 0.16 -3.71 -9.84
N TRP A 23 -0.64 -2.65 -9.83
CA TRP A 23 -2.07 -2.60 -10.13
C TRP A 23 -2.46 -1.15 -10.47
N SER A 24 -3.74 -0.87 -10.72
CA SER A 24 -4.20 0.45 -11.19
C SER A 24 -3.73 1.62 -10.30
N PRO A 25 -2.97 2.60 -10.84
CA PRO A 25 -2.53 3.77 -10.10
C PRO A 25 -3.68 4.60 -9.55
N ARG A 26 -4.80 4.64 -10.28
CA ARG A 26 -6.03 5.31 -9.84
C ARG A 26 -6.52 4.75 -8.51
N SER A 27 -6.66 3.44 -8.43
CA SER A 27 -7.17 2.79 -7.24
C SER A 27 -6.17 2.89 -6.08
N ALA A 28 -4.86 2.89 -6.36
CA ALA A 28 -3.82 3.17 -5.37
C ALA A 28 -3.90 4.60 -4.83
N LEU A 29 -3.98 5.61 -5.71
CA LEU A 29 -4.08 7.01 -5.30
C LEU A 29 -5.35 7.29 -4.50
N LEU A 30 -6.49 6.72 -4.89
CA LEU A 30 -7.72 6.83 -4.12
C LEU A 30 -7.65 6.12 -2.78
N ALA A 31 -6.83 5.07 -2.65
CA ALA A 31 -6.65 4.39 -1.36
C ALA A 31 -6.06 5.34 -0.31
N PHE A 32 -5.21 6.28 -0.72
CA PHE A 32 -4.60 7.28 0.15
C PHE A 32 -5.53 8.41 0.58
N LEU A 33 -6.71 8.53 -0.04
CA LEU A 33 -7.75 9.50 0.31
C LEU A 33 -8.86 8.91 1.19
N ASN A 34 -8.72 7.64 1.59
CA ASN A 34 -9.72 7.00 2.43
C ASN A 34 -9.64 7.55 3.85
N LEU A 35 -10.81 7.80 4.45
CA LEU A 35 -10.95 7.98 5.89
C LEU A 35 -10.40 6.75 6.61
N ALA A 36 -9.67 6.96 7.71
CA ALA A 36 -9.18 5.87 8.54
C ALA A 36 -9.63 5.99 10.00
N ALA A 37 -9.82 4.86 10.66
CA ALA A 37 -10.10 4.79 12.09
C ALA A 37 -9.50 3.51 12.65
N TYR A 38 -8.86 3.57 13.81
CA TYR A 38 -8.28 2.40 14.48
C TYR A 38 -8.40 2.56 15.99
N LEU A 39 -8.28 1.45 16.72
CA LEU A 39 -8.21 1.46 18.18
C LEU A 39 -6.76 1.61 18.64
N ALA A 40 -6.49 2.63 19.45
CA ALA A 40 -5.20 2.86 20.07
C ALA A 40 -5.43 3.26 21.54
N GLU A 41 -4.88 2.48 22.48
CA GLU A 41 -5.01 2.78 23.92
C GLU A 41 -6.47 3.00 24.36
N GLY A 42 -7.40 2.22 23.81
CA GLY A 42 -8.84 2.34 24.07
C GLY A 42 -9.54 3.54 23.42
N LYS A 43 -8.82 4.38 22.66
CA LYS A 43 -9.38 5.50 21.90
C LYS A 43 -9.56 5.14 20.43
N GLN A 44 -10.53 5.78 19.78
CA GLN A 44 -10.80 5.64 18.35
C GLN A 44 -10.57 7.00 17.66
N PRO A 45 -9.32 7.35 17.31
CA PRO A 45 -9.07 8.48 16.43
C PRO A 45 -9.73 8.22 15.07
N ALA A 46 -10.63 9.13 14.66
CA ALA A 46 -11.08 9.25 13.29
C ALA A 46 -10.10 10.17 12.56
N ILE A 47 -9.56 9.69 11.44
CA ILE A 47 -8.56 10.40 10.63
C ILE A 47 -9.22 10.76 9.30
N ASP A 48 -9.17 12.05 8.96
CA ASP A 48 -9.59 12.53 7.66
C ASP A 48 -8.66 11.99 6.56
N GLY A 49 -9.21 11.75 5.36
CA GLY A 49 -8.40 11.25 4.24
C GLY A 49 -7.27 12.18 3.85
N ASN A 50 -7.45 13.51 4.00
CA ASN A 50 -6.40 14.49 3.69
C ASN A 50 -5.25 14.45 4.71
N ASP A 51 -5.53 14.07 5.95
CA ASP A 51 -4.55 14.01 7.04
C ASP A 51 -3.88 12.63 7.13
N LEU A 52 -4.32 11.63 6.33
CA LEU A 52 -3.92 10.23 6.48
C LEU A 52 -2.39 10.03 6.44
N MET A 53 -1.71 10.73 5.55
CA MET A 53 -0.26 10.61 5.38
C MET A 53 0.53 11.24 6.55
N GLU A 54 -0.09 12.10 7.38
CA GLU A 54 0.54 12.62 8.60
C GLU A 54 0.69 11.56 9.69
N TYR A 55 -0.11 10.49 9.60
CA TYR A 55 -0.03 9.35 10.50
C TYR A 55 0.95 8.28 10.03
N ALA A 56 1.70 8.54 8.95
CA ALA A 56 2.74 7.65 8.47
C ALA A 56 3.88 7.52 9.49
N LYS A 57 4.26 6.29 9.84
CA LYS A 57 5.35 6.00 10.80
C LYS A 57 6.24 4.88 10.30
N SER A 58 7.55 4.99 10.52
CA SER A 58 8.49 3.89 10.27
C SER A 58 8.04 2.62 11.00
N TYR A 59 8.14 1.48 10.32
CA TYR A 59 7.76 0.18 10.84
C TYR A 59 8.84 -0.86 10.54
N TYR A 60 9.37 -1.44 11.61
CA TYR A 60 10.44 -2.42 11.50
C TYR A 60 9.89 -3.85 11.35
N ILE A 61 10.35 -4.56 10.30
CA ILE A 61 10.11 -6.01 10.10
C ILE A 61 11.45 -6.74 10.03
N TYR A 62 12.28 -6.40 9.04
CA TYR A 62 13.63 -6.92 8.87
C TYR A 62 14.63 -5.77 8.65
N PRO A 63 15.91 -5.94 9.04
CA PRO A 63 16.94 -4.92 8.84
C PRO A 63 17.15 -4.50 7.38
N ALA A 64 16.81 -5.36 6.42
CA ALA A 64 16.99 -5.10 5.00
C ALA A 64 15.96 -4.14 4.40
N PHE A 65 14.88 -3.82 5.12
CA PHE A 65 13.78 -3.02 4.62
C PHE A 65 13.53 -1.78 5.48
N ASP A 66 13.13 -0.70 4.81
CA ASP A 66 12.79 0.57 5.44
C ASP A 66 11.31 0.89 5.17
N PHE A 67 10.43 0.17 5.87
CA PHE A 67 9.00 0.31 5.69
C PHE A 67 8.45 1.48 6.50
N VAL A 68 7.45 2.13 5.94
CA VAL A 68 6.56 3.05 6.66
C VAL A 68 5.15 2.47 6.65
N THR A 69 4.36 2.78 7.67
CA THR A 69 2.97 2.34 7.82
C THR A 69 2.06 3.52 7.99
N TYR A 70 0.85 3.41 7.47
CA TYR A 70 -0.24 4.35 7.74
C TYR A 70 -1.54 3.57 8.02
N PRO A 71 -2.48 4.14 8.79
CA PRO A 71 -3.76 3.49 9.06
C PRO A 71 -4.55 3.23 7.77
N ASN A 72 -5.35 2.16 7.73
CA ASN A 72 -6.16 1.85 6.55
C ASN A 72 -7.63 1.70 6.90
N ARG A 73 -8.47 2.52 6.27
CA ARG A 73 -9.93 2.48 6.41
C ARG A 73 -10.36 2.39 7.87
N ASN A 74 -11.58 1.93 8.11
CA ASN A 74 -12.03 1.63 9.46
C ASN A 74 -11.55 0.23 9.88
N SER A 75 -10.55 0.22 10.74
CA SER A 75 -9.99 -0.94 11.40
C SER A 75 -10.58 -1.20 12.78
N VAL A 76 -11.51 -0.40 13.30
CA VAL A 76 -12.17 -0.73 14.59
C VAL A 76 -12.78 -2.14 14.58
N PRO A 77 -13.37 -2.65 13.48
CA PRO A 77 -13.88 -4.02 13.45
C PRO A 77 -12.81 -5.13 13.42
N LEU A 78 -11.56 -4.84 13.01
CA LEU A 78 -10.59 -5.88 12.60
C LEU A 78 -9.10 -5.62 12.97
N GLY A 79 -8.69 -4.38 13.24
CA GLY A 79 -7.35 -4.00 13.71
C GLY A 79 -6.24 -3.87 12.64
N SER A 80 -6.50 -3.27 11.47
CA SER A 80 -5.57 -3.21 10.31
C SER A 80 -4.90 -1.85 9.97
N CYS A 81 -3.76 -1.93 9.28
CA CYS A 81 -2.88 -0.87 8.80
C CYS A 81 -2.37 -1.24 7.39
N HIS A 82 -1.79 -0.29 6.66
CA HIS A 82 -1.11 -0.53 5.38
C HIS A 82 0.32 -0.03 5.44
N TYR A 83 1.17 -0.54 4.56
CA TYR A 83 2.57 -0.18 4.49
C TYR A 83 2.95 0.48 3.14
N GLY A 84 4.02 1.25 3.15
CA GLY A 84 4.72 1.83 2.00
C GLY A 84 6.22 1.90 2.28
N TYR A 85 6.99 2.54 1.40
CA TYR A 85 8.40 2.88 1.63
C TYR A 85 8.57 4.29 2.15
N GLN A 86 9.65 4.52 2.91
CA GLN A 86 9.99 5.84 3.40
C GLN A 86 10.05 6.85 2.25
N GLY A 87 9.49 8.04 2.46
CA GLY A 87 9.48 9.09 1.46
C GLY A 87 8.33 9.03 0.46
N PHE A 88 7.61 7.90 0.36
CA PHE A 88 6.44 7.75 -0.53
C PHE A 88 5.17 8.44 0.03
N PRO A 89 4.80 8.27 1.32
CA PRO A 89 3.67 9.01 1.91
C PRO A 89 3.77 10.53 1.75
N GLU A 90 4.98 11.08 1.87
CA GLU A 90 5.24 12.50 1.72
C GLU A 90 4.94 12.97 0.30
N VAL A 91 5.33 12.21 -0.73
CA VAL A 91 5.00 12.51 -2.13
C VAL A 91 3.49 12.45 -2.35
N ILE A 92 2.81 11.43 -1.81
CA ILE A 92 1.36 11.29 -1.94
C ILE A 92 0.65 12.47 -1.27
N LYS A 93 1.05 12.85 -0.05
CA LYS A 93 0.52 14.04 0.63
C LYS A 93 0.67 15.27 -0.24
N MET A 94 1.86 15.48 -0.82
CA MET A 94 2.09 16.59 -1.73
C MET A 94 1.15 16.50 -2.94
N LEU A 95 0.98 15.33 -3.57
CA LEU A 95 0.08 15.19 -4.71
C LEU A 95 -1.36 15.59 -4.35
N VAL A 96 -1.85 15.19 -3.17
CA VAL A 96 -3.19 15.55 -2.67
C VAL A 96 -3.33 17.07 -2.48
N GLU A 97 -2.36 17.70 -1.82
CA GLU A 97 -2.37 19.16 -1.58
C GLU A 97 -2.19 19.97 -2.87
N VAL A 98 -1.43 19.43 -3.83
CA VAL A 98 -1.09 20.07 -5.11
C VAL A 98 -2.16 19.85 -6.19
N THR A 99 -3.04 18.85 -6.04
CA THR A 99 -4.10 18.54 -7.04
C THR A 99 -5.10 19.66 -7.34
N PHE A 100 -4.99 20.81 -6.67
CA PHE A 100 -5.65 22.06 -7.08
C PHE A 100 -4.63 23.12 -7.51
N LEU A 101 -4.01 23.00 -8.69
CA LEU A 101 -3.16 24.09 -9.21
C LEU A 101 -3.46 24.48 -10.66
N ASN A 102 -3.82 25.76 -10.73
CA ASN A 102 -4.28 26.62 -11.81
C ASN A 102 -3.13 26.98 -12.78
N THR A 103 -3.44 27.74 -13.85
CA THR A 103 -2.60 28.11 -15.01
C THR A 103 -1.36 29.00 -14.73
N GLU A 104 -0.77 28.95 -13.54
CA GLU A 104 0.36 29.81 -13.14
C GLU A 104 1.74 29.33 -13.67
N PRO A 105 2.74 30.23 -13.79
CA PRO A 105 4.10 29.89 -14.28
C PRO A 105 4.86 28.90 -13.39
N LYS A 106 5.80 28.14 -13.97
CA LYS A 106 6.53 27.03 -13.32
C LYS A 106 7.31 27.42 -12.06
N ASP A 107 8.00 28.56 -12.07
CA ASP A 107 8.76 29.04 -10.90
C ASP A 107 7.83 29.48 -9.77
N THR A 108 6.67 30.01 -10.13
CA THR A 108 5.57 30.35 -9.22
C THR A 108 4.93 29.09 -8.65
N LEU A 109 4.81 28.01 -9.43
CA LEU A 109 4.28 26.73 -9.00
C LEU A 109 5.17 26.06 -7.94
N VAL A 110 6.50 26.07 -8.12
CA VAL A 110 7.43 25.55 -7.09
C VAL A 110 7.35 26.38 -5.81
N ALA A 111 7.31 27.72 -5.92
CA ALA A 111 7.13 28.59 -4.76
C ALA A 111 5.79 28.36 -4.06
N LYS A 112 4.72 28.10 -4.83
CA LYS A 112 3.39 27.81 -4.32
C LYS A 112 3.32 26.46 -3.63
N ILE A 113 3.92 25.42 -4.20
CA ILE A 113 4.09 24.11 -3.54
C ILE A 113 4.85 24.29 -2.21
N LYS A 114 5.95 25.05 -2.20
CA LYS A 114 6.68 25.38 -0.96
C LYS A 114 5.89 26.21 0.05
N SER A 115 4.90 26.99 -0.39
CA SER A 115 4.02 27.76 0.50
C SER A 115 2.82 26.96 1.01
N LEU A 116 2.35 26.00 0.22
CA LEU A 116 1.21 25.15 0.57
C LEU A 116 1.63 24.01 1.50
N VAL A 117 2.90 23.65 1.48
CA VAL A 117 3.38 22.46 2.18
C VAL A 117 4.60 22.71 3.04
N SER A 118 4.55 22.21 4.27
CA SER A 118 5.70 22.11 5.16
C SER A 118 6.54 20.88 4.82
N PHE A 119 7.80 21.09 4.46
CA PHE A 119 8.76 20.01 4.24
C PHE A 119 9.53 19.70 5.54
N PRO A 120 9.85 18.42 5.82
CA PRO A 120 10.63 18.06 7.00
C PRO A 120 12.01 18.73 7.05
N ASN A 121 12.65 18.86 5.88
CA ASN A 121 13.93 19.54 5.69
C ASN A 121 14.15 19.84 4.19
N ASP A 122 15.19 20.61 3.88
CA ASP A 122 15.54 21.00 2.51
C ASP A 122 15.93 19.82 1.61
N ALA A 123 16.50 18.74 2.17
CA ALA A 123 16.86 17.56 1.41
C ALA A 123 15.61 16.82 0.93
N GLU A 124 14.61 16.63 1.80
CA GLU A 124 13.32 16.04 1.46
C GLU A 124 12.54 16.93 0.49
N ALA A 125 12.54 18.26 0.70
CA ALA A 125 11.95 19.19 -0.26
C ALA A 125 12.57 19.04 -1.65
N SER A 126 13.89 18.92 -1.72
CA SER A 126 14.62 18.73 -2.97
C SER A 126 14.34 17.37 -3.62
N ARG A 127 14.21 16.30 -2.82
CA ARG A 127 13.88 14.94 -3.29
C ARG A 127 12.47 14.91 -3.91
N ILE A 128 11.48 15.46 -3.22
CA ILE A 128 10.09 15.46 -3.69
C ILE A 128 9.93 16.34 -4.94
N LEU A 129 10.53 17.53 -4.96
CA LEU A 129 10.51 18.40 -6.13
C LEU A 129 11.20 17.75 -7.35
N GLN A 130 12.25 16.95 -7.14
CA GLN A 130 12.86 16.15 -8.21
C GLN A 130 11.89 15.06 -8.70
N GLY A 131 11.15 14.39 -7.81
CA GLY A 131 10.09 13.46 -8.20
C GLY A 131 9.02 14.11 -9.06
N PHE A 132 8.57 15.32 -8.72
CA PHE A 132 7.61 16.07 -9.52
C PHE A 132 8.15 16.50 -10.88
N ARG A 133 9.43 16.90 -10.96
CA ARG A 133 10.11 17.14 -12.25
C ARG A 133 10.15 15.87 -13.09
N TRP A 134 10.47 14.73 -12.49
CA TRP A 134 10.56 13.44 -13.17
C TRP A 134 9.21 12.96 -13.70
N ILE A 135 8.12 13.12 -12.93
CA ILE A 135 6.76 12.85 -13.41
C ILE A 135 6.37 13.78 -14.58
N GLY A 136 7.04 14.93 -14.70
CA GLY A 136 6.79 15.92 -15.73
C GLY A 136 5.78 16.98 -15.32
N LEU A 137 5.46 17.12 -14.02
CA LEU A 137 4.52 18.14 -13.51
C LEU A 137 4.98 19.57 -13.82
N PHE A 138 6.30 19.79 -13.93
CA PHE A 138 6.88 21.08 -14.31
C PHE A 138 7.36 21.08 -15.76
N SER A 139 6.98 20.09 -16.57
CA SER A 139 7.28 20.07 -18.00
C SER A 139 6.40 21.07 -18.76
N SER A 140 6.84 21.45 -19.96
CA SER A 140 6.02 22.16 -20.94
C SER A 140 5.46 21.20 -22.00
N ASP A 141 5.75 19.90 -21.87
CA ASP A 141 5.24 18.89 -22.78
C ASP A 141 3.71 18.86 -22.72
N PRO A 142 3.04 18.73 -23.87
CA PRO A 142 1.60 18.62 -23.89
C PRO A 142 1.17 17.34 -23.17
N VAL A 143 0.36 17.51 -22.14
CA VAL A 143 -0.24 16.39 -21.42
C VAL A 143 -1.34 15.79 -22.28
N LYS A 144 -1.37 14.45 -22.43
CA LYS A 144 -2.49 13.73 -23.03
C LYS A 144 -3.62 13.65 -22.00
N PRO A 145 -4.69 14.45 -22.12
CA PRO A 145 -5.74 14.44 -21.11
C PRO A 145 -6.46 13.09 -21.16
N ARG A 146 -6.67 12.48 -20.00
CA ARG A 146 -7.49 11.27 -19.86
C ARG A 146 -8.70 11.61 -19.01
N ALA A 147 -9.88 11.27 -19.51
CA ALA A 147 -11.16 11.68 -18.95
C ALA A 147 -11.28 13.21 -18.77
N ARG A 148 -12.32 13.67 -18.06
CA ARG A 148 -12.57 15.10 -17.78
C ARG A 148 -12.03 15.56 -16.43
N ASN A 149 -11.04 14.87 -15.85
CA ASN A 149 -10.48 15.26 -14.54
C ASN A 149 -8.95 15.06 -14.46
N LEU A 150 -8.34 15.81 -13.54
CA LEU A 150 -6.88 15.85 -13.36
C LEU A 150 -6.32 14.54 -12.81
N LEU A 151 -7.07 13.85 -11.94
CA LEU A 151 -6.64 12.57 -11.37
C LEU A 151 -6.40 11.53 -12.46
N GLU A 152 -7.36 11.34 -13.37
CA GLU A 152 -7.24 10.38 -14.47
C GLU A 152 -6.08 10.73 -15.42
N THR A 153 -5.83 12.02 -15.62
CA THR A 153 -4.71 12.51 -16.42
C THR A 153 -3.36 12.24 -15.73
N LEU A 154 -3.26 12.45 -14.41
CA LEU A 154 -2.09 12.09 -13.63
C LEU A 154 -1.88 10.57 -13.61
N CYS A 155 -2.94 9.79 -13.40
CA CYS A 155 -2.90 8.33 -13.43
C CYS A 155 -2.33 7.83 -14.76
N ALA A 156 -2.80 8.35 -15.90
CA ALA A 156 -2.26 8.00 -17.21
C ALA A 156 -0.75 8.24 -17.31
N ARG A 157 -0.28 9.36 -16.76
CA ARG A 157 1.16 9.68 -16.74
C ARG A 157 1.95 8.72 -15.86
N LEU A 158 1.43 8.38 -14.68
CA LEU A 158 2.07 7.44 -13.77
C LEU A 158 2.05 6.01 -14.32
N GLU A 159 0.99 5.62 -15.03
CA GLU A 159 0.89 4.35 -15.75
C GLU A 159 1.99 4.21 -16.80
N ASP A 160 2.43 5.28 -17.46
CA ASP A 160 3.53 5.20 -18.43
C ASP A 160 4.90 5.12 -17.74
N LEU A 161 5.07 5.82 -16.61
CA LEU A 161 6.38 6.02 -15.99
C LEU A 161 6.78 4.97 -14.94
N MET A 162 5.80 4.35 -14.29
CA MET A 162 6.02 3.56 -13.06
C MET A 162 5.64 2.08 -13.24
N GLN A 163 5.78 1.55 -14.45
CA GLN A 163 5.63 0.12 -14.73
C GLN A 163 6.89 -0.66 -14.38
N TYR A 164 6.70 -1.95 -14.13
CA TYR A 164 7.79 -2.91 -14.07
C TYR A 164 8.38 -3.11 -15.47
N GLU A 165 9.69 -3.07 -15.55
CA GLU A 165 10.47 -3.36 -16.74
C GLU A 165 10.85 -4.86 -16.79
N GLN A 166 11.38 -5.29 -17.93
CA GLN A 166 11.81 -6.68 -18.10
C GLN A 166 12.87 -7.07 -17.05
N GLY A 167 12.71 -8.26 -16.45
CA GLY A 167 13.60 -8.75 -15.40
C GLY A 167 13.36 -8.15 -14.01
N GLU A 168 12.49 -7.15 -13.86
CA GLU A 168 12.12 -6.62 -12.55
C GLU A 168 11.06 -7.47 -11.84
N ARG A 169 10.93 -7.28 -10.52
CA ARG A 169 9.97 -8.02 -9.68
C ARG A 169 9.39 -7.16 -8.58
N ASN A 170 8.14 -7.45 -8.21
CA ASN A 170 7.48 -6.84 -7.05
C ASN A 170 7.73 -7.63 -5.76
N LEU A 171 7.35 -7.01 -4.63
CA LEU A 171 7.39 -7.58 -3.30
C LEU A 171 6.00 -7.50 -2.66
N VAL A 172 5.55 -8.62 -2.11
CA VAL A 172 4.43 -8.68 -1.17
C VAL A 172 5.03 -8.91 0.21
N MET A 173 4.70 -8.04 1.15
CA MET A 173 5.05 -8.21 2.55
C MET A 173 3.77 -8.04 3.36
N LEU A 174 3.52 -8.96 4.30
CA LEU A 174 2.33 -8.93 5.14
C LEU A 174 2.77 -9.40 6.51
N GLN A 175 2.48 -8.61 7.54
CA GLN A 175 2.75 -9.01 8.91
C GLN A 175 1.51 -8.81 9.77
N HIS A 176 1.21 -9.83 10.55
CA HIS A 176 0.32 -9.71 11.69
C HIS A 176 1.17 -9.75 12.95
N LYS A 177 0.95 -8.77 13.85
CA LYS A 177 1.58 -8.72 15.16
C LYS A 177 0.50 -8.71 16.24
N PHE A 178 0.56 -9.70 17.12
CA PHE A 178 -0.33 -9.87 18.26
C PHE A 178 0.49 -9.79 19.54
N ILE A 179 -0.04 -9.06 20.52
CA ILE A 179 0.47 -9.09 21.90
C ILE A 179 -0.55 -9.94 22.66
N VAL A 180 -0.10 -11.04 23.23
CA VAL A 180 -0.93 -12.04 23.89
C VAL A 180 -0.57 -12.08 25.36
N GLU A 181 -1.56 -11.77 26.20
CA GLU A 181 -1.50 -12.05 27.63
C GLU A 181 -2.11 -13.43 27.87
N TRP A 182 -1.29 -14.34 28.37
CA TRP A 182 -1.69 -15.70 28.72
C TRP A 182 -2.36 -15.74 30.09
N ALA A 183 -3.07 -16.83 30.39
CA ALA A 183 -3.79 -16.98 31.65
C ALA A 183 -2.90 -16.98 32.91
N ASP A 184 -1.60 -17.25 32.75
CA ASP A 184 -0.60 -17.19 33.82
C ASP A 184 0.02 -15.79 33.99
N GLY A 185 -0.44 -14.79 33.22
CA GLY A 185 0.06 -13.42 33.22
C GLY A 185 1.34 -13.22 32.40
N LYS A 186 1.85 -14.26 31.71
CA LYS A 186 2.94 -14.10 30.75
C LYS A 186 2.44 -13.31 29.55
N GLU A 187 3.26 -12.37 29.06
CA GLU A 187 3.02 -11.67 27.80
C GLU A 187 3.99 -12.17 26.73
N ASP A 188 3.47 -12.58 25.57
CA ASP A 188 4.26 -12.89 24.39
C ASP A 188 3.85 -11.98 23.22
N THR A 189 4.82 -11.62 22.40
CA THR A 189 4.56 -10.99 21.11
C THR A 189 4.64 -12.02 19.99
N LEU A 190 3.52 -12.33 19.36
CA LEU A 190 3.45 -13.24 18.22
C LEU A 190 3.47 -12.45 16.91
N THR A 191 4.25 -12.95 15.95
CA THR A 191 4.26 -12.43 14.58
C THR A 191 3.96 -13.52 13.58
N PHE A 192 3.17 -13.19 12.57
CA PHE A 192 2.94 -14.01 11.39
C PHE A 192 3.40 -13.18 10.21
N THR A 193 4.43 -13.62 9.50
CA THR A 193 5.04 -12.83 8.42
C THR A 193 5.02 -13.60 7.11
N LEU A 194 4.52 -12.95 6.07
CA LEU A 194 4.61 -13.39 4.69
C LEU A 194 5.50 -12.42 3.94
N GLU A 195 6.58 -12.94 3.35
CA GLU A 195 7.47 -12.23 2.43
C GLU A 195 7.49 -13.02 1.12
N SER A 196 7.13 -12.38 0.01
CA SER A 196 7.14 -13.04 -1.29
C SER A 196 7.53 -12.10 -2.42
N TYR A 197 8.37 -12.60 -3.32
CA TYR A 197 8.83 -11.90 -4.50
C TYR A 197 8.14 -12.42 -5.76
N GLY A 198 7.86 -11.50 -6.69
CA GLY A 198 7.44 -11.90 -8.04
C GLY A 198 8.53 -12.67 -8.76
N ILE A 199 8.12 -13.51 -9.70
CA ILE A 199 9.02 -14.19 -10.63
C ILE A 199 9.35 -13.21 -11.76
N PRO A 200 10.63 -12.88 -12.00
CA PRO A 200 11.02 -12.05 -13.14
C PRO A 200 10.46 -12.62 -14.45
N ASP A 201 9.85 -11.77 -15.27
CA ASP A 201 9.18 -12.14 -16.52
C ASP A 201 8.07 -13.21 -16.39
N GLY A 202 7.59 -13.45 -15.16
CA GLY A 202 6.52 -14.40 -14.84
C GLY A 202 5.37 -13.75 -14.06
N PHE A 203 4.72 -14.51 -13.17
CA PHE A 203 3.69 -13.96 -12.30
C PHE A 203 4.31 -13.09 -11.21
N SER A 204 3.74 -11.90 -11.05
CA SER A 204 4.07 -11.01 -9.95
C SER A 204 3.54 -11.59 -8.63
N ALA A 205 4.19 -11.31 -7.50
CA ALA A 205 3.71 -11.75 -6.19
C ALA A 205 2.28 -11.23 -5.93
N MET A 206 1.98 -9.99 -6.27
CA MET A 206 0.61 -9.46 -6.27
C MET A 206 -0.38 -10.35 -7.04
N ALA A 207 -0.05 -10.72 -8.28
CA ALA A 207 -0.94 -11.54 -9.11
C ALA A 207 -1.17 -12.92 -8.47
N THR A 208 -0.12 -13.54 -7.93
CA THR A 208 -0.21 -14.83 -7.23
C THR A 208 -1.09 -14.73 -5.97
N PHE A 209 -0.80 -13.77 -5.08
CA PHE A 209 -1.45 -13.66 -3.77
C PHE A 209 -2.87 -13.07 -3.82
N VAL A 210 -3.30 -12.54 -4.97
CA VAL A 210 -4.70 -12.17 -5.22
C VAL A 210 -5.42 -13.25 -6.03
N GLY A 211 -4.77 -13.73 -7.10
CA GLY A 211 -5.36 -14.66 -8.07
C GLY A 211 -5.57 -16.06 -7.52
N VAL A 212 -4.58 -16.62 -6.80
CA VAL A 212 -4.65 -17.99 -6.29
C VAL A 212 -5.73 -18.15 -5.22
N PRO A 213 -5.84 -17.29 -4.19
CA PRO A 213 -6.96 -17.37 -3.24
C PRO A 213 -8.33 -17.23 -3.92
N CYS A 214 -8.44 -16.36 -4.92
CA CYS A 214 -9.66 -16.20 -5.71
C CYS A 214 -10.01 -17.50 -6.46
N GLY A 215 -9.04 -18.10 -7.16
CA GLY A 215 -9.23 -19.35 -7.89
C GLY A 215 -9.65 -20.51 -6.99
N ILE A 216 -8.99 -20.68 -5.84
CA ILE A 216 -9.33 -21.70 -4.85
C ILE A 216 -10.75 -21.46 -4.30
N ALA A 217 -11.09 -20.21 -3.94
CA ALA A 217 -12.43 -19.88 -3.45
C ALA A 217 -13.53 -20.18 -4.49
N VAL A 218 -13.28 -19.88 -5.77
CA VAL A 218 -14.19 -20.24 -6.88
C VAL A 218 -14.36 -21.75 -6.96
N GLN A 219 -13.26 -22.51 -6.94
CA GLN A 219 -13.29 -23.96 -6.98
C GLN A 219 -14.10 -24.53 -5.79
N PHE A 220 -13.91 -23.99 -4.59
CA PHE A 220 -14.64 -24.40 -3.39
C PHE A 220 -16.14 -24.10 -3.45
N VAL A 221 -16.55 -23.02 -4.09
CA VAL A 221 -17.97 -22.74 -4.33
C VAL A 221 -18.54 -23.76 -5.33
N LEU A 222 -17.81 -24.05 -6.42
CA LEU A 222 -18.26 -24.99 -7.46
C LEU A 222 -18.33 -26.44 -6.97
N ASP A 223 -17.35 -26.88 -6.18
CA ASP A 223 -17.30 -28.22 -5.58
C ASP A 223 -18.25 -28.38 -4.39
N GLY A 224 -18.92 -27.29 -3.98
CA GLY A 224 -19.78 -27.27 -2.82
C GLY A 224 -19.03 -27.48 -1.51
N VAL A 225 -17.76 -27.07 -1.40
CA VAL A 225 -17.09 -26.95 -0.10
C VAL A 225 -17.69 -25.76 0.67
N ILE A 226 -17.86 -24.61 -0.01
CA ILE A 226 -18.58 -23.45 0.52
C ILE A 226 -20.03 -23.51 0.03
N LYS A 227 -20.95 -23.91 0.93
CA LYS A 227 -22.37 -24.16 0.57
C LYS A 227 -23.32 -23.06 1.01
N THR A 228 -22.92 -22.23 1.97
CA THR A 228 -23.79 -21.22 2.57
C THR A 228 -24.16 -20.17 1.51
N PRO A 229 -25.45 -19.93 1.21
CA PRO A 229 -25.84 -18.87 0.29
C PRO A 229 -25.73 -17.50 0.96
N GLY A 230 -25.53 -16.45 0.15
CA GLY A 230 -25.52 -15.06 0.60
C GLY A 230 -24.24 -14.31 0.25
N VAL A 231 -24.07 -13.12 0.83
CA VAL A 231 -22.84 -12.32 0.70
C VAL A 231 -21.89 -12.73 1.84
N LEU A 232 -20.86 -13.49 1.49
CA LEU A 232 -19.92 -14.07 2.45
C LEU A 232 -18.55 -13.40 2.39
N ALA A 233 -17.82 -13.52 3.50
CA ALA A 233 -16.42 -13.12 3.65
C ALA A 233 -15.67 -14.15 4.52
N PRO A 234 -14.34 -14.29 4.38
CA PRO A 234 -13.54 -15.27 5.12
C PRO A 234 -13.30 -14.81 6.57
N TYR A 235 -14.33 -14.90 7.41
CA TYR A 235 -14.27 -14.56 8.84
C TYR A 235 -14.60 -15.73 9.78
N THR A 236 -15.10 -16.84 9.25
CA THR A 236 -15.42 -18.04 10.04
C THR A 236 -14.36 -19.11 9.80
N LYS A 237 -14.09 -19.92 10.83
CA LYS A 237 -13.17 -21.07 10.70
C LYS A 237 -13.60 -22.02 9.57
N GLU A 238 -14.90 -22.19 9.37
CA GLU A 238 -15.48 -23.04 8.33
C GLU A 238 -15.06 -22.63 6.91
N ILE A 239 -14.88 -21.32 6.66
CA ILE A 239 -14.41 -20.81 5.36
C ILE A 239 -12.89 -20.68 5.37
N CYS A 240 -12.31 -20.14 6.43
CA CYS A 240 -10.88 -19.82 6.49
C CYS A 240 -9.99 -21.06 6.54
N GLU A 241 -10.36 -22.09 7.29
CA GLU A 241 -9.52 -23.28 7.47
C GLU A 241 -9.29 -24.06 6.18
N PRO A 242 -10.32 -24.44 5.38
CA PRO A 242 -10.07 -25.13 4.12
C PRO A 242 -9.30 -24.24 3.13
N LEU A 243 -9.55 -22.93 3.12
CA LEU A 243 -8.81 -21.99 2.27
C LEU A 243 -7.33 -21.94 2.66
N ARG A 244 -7.04 -21.85 3.97
CA ARG A 244 -5.68 -21.83 4.51
C ARG A 244 -4.92 -23.09 4.11
N ILE A 245 -5.52 -24.27 4.32
CA ILE A 245 -4.89 -25.56 3.98
C ILE A 245 -4.59 -25.64 2.48
N ALA A 246 -5.54 -25.27 1.62
CA ALA A 246 -5.33 -25.28 0.17
C ALA A 246 -4.25 -24.29 -0.27
N LEU A 247 -4.24 -23.09 0.30
CA LEU A 247 -3.20 -22.09 0.03
C LEU A 247 -1.82 -22.57 0.46
N GLU A 248 -1.70 -23.18 1.64
CA GLU A 248 -0.44 -23.74 2.12
C GLU A 248 0.09 -24.85 1.21
N SER A 249 -0.80 -25.66 0.61
CA SER A 249 -0.42 -26.67 -0.37
C SER A 249 0.13 -26.08 -1.68
N GLU A 250 -0.25 -24.84 -2.01
CA GLU A 250 0.30 -24.05 -3.11
C GLU A 250 1.57 -23.26 -2.69
N GLY A 251 2.09 -23.50 -1.48
CA GLY A 251 3.24 -22.77 -0.93
C GLY A 251 2.92 -21.36 -0.46
N ILE A 252 1.63 -21.01 -0.31
CA ILE A 252 1.16 -19.72 0.18
C ILE A 252 0.84 -19.83 1.67
N GLY A 253 1.68 -19.26 2.51
CA GLY A 253 1.51 -19.29 3.96
C GLY A 253 2.27 -18.18 4.67
N MET A 254 2.09 -18.09 5.99
CA MET A 254 2.78 -17.13 6.85
C MET A 254 3.71 -17.86 7.81
N ILE A 255 4.86 -17.28 8.11
CA ILE A 255 5.81 -17.80 9.09
C ILE A 255 5.46 -17.23 10.46
N GLU A 256 5.11 -18.10 11.40
CA GLU A 256 4.88 -17.75 12.80
C GLU A 256 6.21 -17.64 13.58
N LYS A 257 6.33 -16.60 14.43
CA LYS A 257 7.44 -16.43 15.38
C LYS A 257 6.97 -15.75 16.66
N VAL A 258 7.49 -16.20 17.80
CA VAL A 258 7.46 -15.47 19.07
C VAL A 258 8.67 -14.52 19.10
N LEU A 259 8.44 -13.23 19.38
CA LEU A 259 9.47 -12.20 19.52
C LEU A 259 9.91 -12.02 20.98
#